data_AF-A0A7K9BJL9-F1
#
_entry.id   AF-A0A7K9BJL9-F1
#
_cell.length_a   1.000
_cell.length_b   1.000
_cell.length_c   1.000
_cell.angle_alpha   90.00
_cell.angle_beta   90.00
_cell.angle_gamma   90.00
#
_symmetry.space_group_name_H-M   'P 1'
#
loop_
_entity.id
_entity.type
_entity.pdbx_description
1 polymer ?
#
loop_
_entity_poly.entity_id
_entity_poly.type
_entity_poly.pdbx_seq_one_letter_code
_entity_poly.pdbx_strand_id
1 'polypeptide(L)' 'GGCGAMYEIHIESEDFKEKRTVQQHQMVNQALSEEIKAMHGLRIFTSTPTP' A
#
# COMPACT_ATOMS: atom_id res chain seq x y z
N GLY A 1 3.98 -0.56 25.61
CA GLY A 1 4.29 0.56 24.70
C GLY A 1 5.07 0.01 23.54
N GLY A 2 4.45 -0.11 22.38
CA GLY A 2 5.11 -0.68 21.20
C GLY A 2 5.73 0.44 20.39
N CYS A 3 7.05 0.45 20.29
CA CYS A 3 7.73 1.22 19.24
C CYS A 3 7.45 0.49 17.92
N GLY A 4 6.30 0.79 17.31
CA GLY A 4 5.92 0.22 16.05
C GLY A 4 6.76 0.84 14.95
N ALA A 5 7.70 0.09 14.40
CA ALA A 5 8.40 0.50 13.19
C ALA A 5 7.34 0.80 12.12
N MET A 6 7.34 2.04 11.63
CA MET A 6 6.54 2.47 10.48
C MET A 6 7.26 2.00 9.23
N TYR A 7 6.64 1.12 8.47
CA TYR A 7 7.17 0.70 7.18
C TYR A 7 6.51 1.52 6.08
N GLU A 8 7.32 1.96 5.12
CA GLU A 8 6.86 2.63 3.92
C GLU A 8 6.91 1.65 2.76
N ILE A 9 5.80 1.52 2.04
CA ILE A 9 5.67 0.64 0.89
C ILE A 9 5.35 1.50 -0.32
N HIS A 10 6.18 1.38 -1.35
CA HIS A 10 5.97 2.01 -2.65
C HIS A 10 5.60 0.92 -3.65
N ILE A 11 4.42 1.05 -4.25
CA ILE A 11 3.91 0.10 -5.23
C ILE A 11 3.62 0.86 -6.52
N GLU A 12 4.27 0.41 -7.58
CA GLU A 12 4.02 0.88 -8.93
C GLU A 12 3.32 -0.22 -9.73
N SER A 13 2.17 0.08 -10.35
CA SER A 13 1.44 -0.89 -11.17
C SER A 13 0.60 -0.22 -12.24
N GLU A 14 0.51 -0.87 -13.41
CA GLU A 14 -0.41 -0.48 -14.48
C GLU A 14 -1.87 -0.62 -14.06
N ASP A 15 -2.19 -1.51 -13.12
CA ASP A 15 -3.55 -1.71 -12.60
C ASP A 15 -4.10 -0.48 -11.87
N PHE A 16 -3.23 0.46 -11.49
CA PHE A 16 -3.61 1.71 -10.86
C PHE A 16 -4.07 2.77 -11.85
N LYS A 17 -3.88 2.54 -13.17
CA LYS A 17 -4.40 3.41 -14.22
C LYS A 17 -5.91 3.54 -14.06
N GLU A 18 -6.40 4.77 -14.19
CA GLU A 18 -7.82 5.14 -14.08
C GLU A 18 -8.48 4.90 -12.71
N LYS A 19 -7.73 4.45 -11.69
CA LYS A 19 -8.23 4.28 -10.33
C LYS A 19 -7.92 5.51 -9.47
N ARG A 20 -8.84 5.86 -8.57
CA ARG A 20 -8.57 6.88 -7.53
C ARG A 20 -7.60 6.30 -6.49
N THR A 21 -6.79 7.15 -5.86
CA THR A 21 -5.82 6.75 -4.81
C THR A 21 -6.43 5.88 -3.72
N VAL A 22 -7.67 6.16 -3.29
CA VAL A 22 -8.37 5.33 -2.28
C VAL A 22 -8.61 3.91 -2.79
N GLN A 23 -8.98 3.74 -4.06
CA GLN A 23 -9.19 2.41 -4.66
C GLN A 23 -7.85 1.65 -4.81
N GLN A 24 -6.79 2.36 -5.20
CA GLN A 24 -5.44 1.78 -5.27
C GLN A 24 -5.01 1.28 -3.88
N HIS A 25 -5.18 2.09 -2.83
CA HIS A 25 -4.87 1.69 -1.45
C HIS A 25 -5.74 0.53 -0.97
N GLN A 26 -7.03 0.47 -1.33
CA GLN A 26 -7.89 -0.68 -1.01
C GLN A 26 -7.38 -1.97 -1.65
N MET A 27 -6.98 -1.92 -2.92
CA MET A 27 -6.39 -3.07 -3.61
C MET A 27 -5.12 -3.54 -2.92
N VAL A 28 -4.23 -2.62 -2.56
CA VAL A 28 -2.99 -2.94 -1.84
C VAL A 28 -3.28 -3.53 -0.46
N ASN A 29 -4.18 -2.92 0.30
CA ASN A 29 -4.56 -3.40 1.63
C ASN A 29 -5.19 -4.80 1.58
N GLN A 30 -5.95 -5.11 0.53
CA GLN A 30 -6.53 -6.42 0.35
C GLN A 30 -5.45 -7.46 0.01
N ALA A 31 -4.52 -7.12 -0.88
CA ALA A 31 -3.41 -7.98 -1.27
C ALA A 31 -2.42 -8.26 -0.12
N LEU A 32 -2.19 -7.28 0.77
CA LEU A 32 -1.27 -7.39 1.91
C LEU A 32 -1.99 -7.67 3.24
N SER A 33 -3.27 -8.04 3.21
CA SER A 33 -4.09 -8.10 4.42
C SER A 33 -3.60 -9.09 5.48
N GLU A 34 -2.83 -10.12 5.09
CA GLU A 34 -2.24 -11.09 6.01
C GLU A 34 -0.95 -10.55 6.63
N GLU A 35 -0.10 -9.91 5.83
CA GLU A 35 1.16 -9.28 6.25
C GLU A 35 0.92 -8.05 7.13
N ILE A 36 -0.10 -7.24 6.80
CA ILE A 36 -0.48 -6.04 7.56
C ILE A 36 -0.82 -6.39 9.01
N LYS A 37 -1.44 -7.54 9.28
CA LYS A 37 -1.81 -7.98 10.64
C LYS A 37 -0.60 -8.21 11.55
N ALA A 38 0.55 -8.54 10.97
CA ALA A 38 1.80 -8.74 11.70
C ALA A 38 2.61 -7.44 11.87
N MET A 39 2.23 -6.36 11.16
CA MET A 39 2.94 -5.08 11.14
C MET A 39 2.25 -4.05 12.06
N HIS A 40 3.05 -3.17 12.67
CA HIS A 40 2.52 -2.16 13.60
C HIS A 40 1.89 -0.96 12.86
N GLY A 41 2.57 -0.44 11.84
CA GLY A 41 2.14 0.73 11.08
C GLY A 41 2.73 0.71 9.68
N LEU A 42 1.89 1.02 8.69
CA LEU A 42 2.25 0.99 7.27
C LEU A 42 1.82 2.28 6.60
N ARG A 43 2.69 2.83 5.77
CA ARG A 43 2.38 3.93 4.87
C ARG A 43 2.51 3.44 3.44
N ILE A 44 1.41 3.48 2.71
CA ILE A 44 1.34 2.99 1.33
C ILE A 44 1.39 4.19 0.39
N PHE A 45 2.27 4.09 -0.60
CA PHE A 45 2.35 4.98 -1.75
C PHE A 45 2.08 4.17 -3.01
N THR A 46 1.20 4.68 -3.85
CA THR A 46 0.80 4.03 -5.10
C THR A 46 1.08 4.97 -6.27
N SER A 47 1.68 4.43 -7.33
CA SER A 47 1.99 5.16 -8.57
C SER A 47 1.69 4.31 -9.80
N THR A 48 1.33 4.97 -10.90
CA THR A 48 1.30 4.32 -12.21
C THR A 48 2.67 4.45 -12.88
N PRO A 49 3.16 3.42 -13.59
CA PRO A 49 4.41 3.53 -14.34
C PRO A 49 4.33 4.69 -15.33
N THR A 50 5.31 5.57 -15.28
CA THR A 50 5.51 6.57 -16.34
C THR A 50 6.07 5.86 -17.57
N PRO A 51 5.54 6.15 -18.78
CA PRO A 51 6.06 5.57 -20.02
C PRO A 51 7.51 5.99 -20.31
#